data_AF-A0A1H4ASH8-F1
#
_entry.id   AF-A0A1H4ASH8-F1
#
_cell.length_a   1.000
_cell.length_b   1.000
_cell.length_c   1.000
_cell.angle_alpha   90.00
_cell.angle_beta   90.00
_cell.angle_gamma   90.00
#
_symmetry.space_group_name_H-M   'P 1'
#
loop_
_entity.id
_entity.type
_entity.pdbx_description
1 polymer ?
#
loop_
_entity_poly.entity_id
_entity_poly.type
_entity_poly.pdbx_seq_one_letter_code
_entity_poly.pdbx_strand_id
1 'polypeptide(L)'
;MITKQTIAVIGAPNQTSDLLCKALAKGNYRLLMAQGKQHKVRELFNEIRVETPGADMESIDCCQQACWEADIILFAVPCMEQTEIVYKIKEVANQKIVLCIPSSIDQYMDGSKMNAAQLLQGHLPNSKVVNACYAQSGSNILLDSGAPDALQTVQDLIRAIGFFPLDKQTGF
;
A
#
# COMPACT_ATOMS: atom_id res chain seq x y z
N MET A 1 -13.04 -9.74 -21.50
CA MET A 1 -12.03 -10.03 -20.46
C MET A 1 -12.05 -8.88 -19.48
N ILE A 2 -12.25 -9.15 -18.19
CA ILE A 2 -12.05 -8.12 -17.16
C ILE A 2 -10.54 -8.10 -16.88
N THR A 3 -9.86 -7.01 -17.20
CA THR A 3 -8.45 -6.83 -16.89
C THR A 3 -8.26 -6.80 -15.38
N LYS A 4 -7.39 -7.68 -14.86
CA LYS A 4 -7.05 -7.65 -13.42
C LYS A 4 -6.27 -6.38 -13.12
N GLN A 5 -6.65 -5.71 -12.04
CA GLN A 5 -5.90 -4.56 -11.53
C GLN A 5 -4.59 -5.05 -10.90
N THR A 6 -3.49 -4.39 -11.22
CA THR A 6 -2.14 -4.77 -10.75
C THR A 6 -1.72 -3.87 -9.59
N ILE A 7 -1.23 -4.46 -8.51
CA ILE A 7 -0.85 -3.75 -7.29
C ILE A 7 0.61 -4.05 -6.98
N ALA A 8 1.44 -3.02 -6.95
CA ALA A 8 2.82 -3.14 -6.48
C ALA A 8 2.84 -2.98 -4.96
N VAL A 9 3.51 -3.89 -4.28
CA VAL A 9 3.71 -3.84 -2.83
C VAL A 9 5.19 -3.52 -2.59
N ILE A 10 5.46 -2.37 -1.97
CA ILE A 10 6.82 -1.92 -1.66
C ILE A 10 7.00 -1.83 -0.16
N GLY A 11 8.14 -2.32 0.31
CA GLY A 11 8.59 -2.20 1.69
C GLY A 11 8.55 -3.52 2.45
N ALA A 12 8.80 -3.42 3.75
CA ALA A 12 8.85 -4.58 4.62
C ALA A 12 7.41 -5.01 5.00
N PRO A 13 7.08 -6.31 4.87
CA PRO A 13 5.85 -6.85 5.41
C PRO A 13 5.82 -6.58 6.92
N ASN A 14 4.71 -6.02 7.38
CA ASN A 14 4.41 -5.79 8.78
C ASN A 14 2.99 -6.29 9.03
N GLN A 15 2.61 -6.50 10.29
CA GLN A 15 1.31 -7.10 10.62
C GLN A 15 0.13 -6.44 9.87
N THR A 16 0.21 -5.12 9.65
CA THR A 16 -0.81 -4.34 8.98
C THR A 16 -0.81 -4.55 7.45
N SER A 17 0.35 -4.45 6.81
CA SER A 17 0.48 -4.65 5.36
C SER A 17 0.29 -6.12 4.96
N ASP A 18 0.65 -7.07 5.82
CA ASP A 18 0.48 -8.50 5.60
C ASP A 18 -1.00 -8.87 5.48
N LEU A 19 -1.83 -8.31 6.36
CA LEU A 19 -3.28 -8.52 6.33
C LEU A 19 -3.90 -8.02 5.02
N LEU A 20 -3.47 -6.85 4.51
CA LEU A 20 -3.92 -6.35 3.21
C LEU A 20 -3.43 -7.23 2.08
N CYS A 21 -2.17 -7.63 2.08
CA CYS A 21 -1.62 -8.50 1.03
C CYS A 21 -2.36 -9.84 0.98
N LYS A 22 -2.62 -10.46 2.13
CA LYS A 22 -3.40 -11.71 2.22
C LYS A 22 -4.83 -11.52 1.71
N ALA A 23 -5.48 -10.41 2.04
CA ALA A 23 -6.84 -10.15 1.59
C ALA A 23 -6.91 -9.82 0.09
N LEU A 24 -5.96 -9.04 -0.43
CA LEU A 24 -5.84 -8.74 -1.86
C LEU A 24 -5.55 -10.01 -2.68
N ALA A 25 -4.71 -10.91 -2.16
CA ALA A 25 -4.39 -12.17 -2.83
C ALA A 25 -5.59 -13.12 -2.95
N LYS A 26 -6.57 -13.03 -2.04
CA LYS A 26 -7.86 -13.75 -2.14
C LYS A 26 -8.79 -13.11 -3.17
N GLY A 27 -8.56 -11.85 -3.53
CA GLY A 27 -9.31 -11.13 -4.55
C GLY A 27 -8.82 -11.41 -5.97
N ASN A 28 -9.36 -10.68 -6.95
CA ASN A 28 -8.99 -10.80 -8.36
C ASN A 28 -7.92 -9.77 -8.77
N TYR A 29 -6.82 -9.72 -8.02
CA TYR A 29 -5.73 -8.76 -8.19
C TYR A 29 -4.43 -9.48 -8.56
N ARG A 30 -3.57 -8.83 -9.36
CA ARG A 30 -2.18 -9.26 -9.57
C ARG A 30 -1.27 -8.50 -8.62
N LEU A 31 -0.54 -9.21 -7.75
CA LEU A 31 0.35 -8.60 -6.77
C LEU A 31 1.80 -8.71 -7.22
N LEU A 32 2.47 -7.56 -7.33
CA LEU A 32 3.89 -7.45 -7.63
C LEU A 32 4.64 -7.07 -6.36
N MET A 33 5.23 -8.05 -5.70
CA MET A 33 5.99 -7.86 -4.47
C MET A 33 7.38 -7.36 -4.84
N ALA A 34 7.64 -6.06 -4.66
CA ALA A 34 8.95 -5.48 -4.91
C ALA A 34 9.90 -5.87 -3.78
N GLN A 35 10.70 -6.92 -4.01
CA GLN A 35 11.63 -7.46 -3.02
C GLN A 35 12.93 -6.65 -3.00
N GLY A 36 13.28 -6.13 -1.83
CA GLY A 36 14.68 -5.98 -1.44
C GLY A 36 15.24 -7.32 -0.92
N LYS A 37 16.41 -7.29 -0.25
CA LYS A 37 17.05 -8.45 0.42
C LYS A 37 16.28 -8.97 1.66
N GLN A 38 14.95 -8.92 1.68
CA GLN A 38 14.18 -9.15 2.90
C GLN A 38 13.53 -10.54 2.93
N HIS A 39 14.06 -11.41 3.79
CA HIS A 39 13.53 -12.75 4.10
C HIS A 39 12.01 -12.75 4.37
N LYS A 40 11.51 -11.71 5.05
CA LYS A 40 10.09 -11.55 5.40
C LYS A 40 9.15 -11.51 4.20
N VAL A 41 9.54 -10.88 3.09
CA VAL A 41 8.67 -10.82 1.90
C VAL A 41 8.49 -12.20 1.31
N ARG A 42 9.55 -13.02 1.34
CA ARG A 42 9.52 -14.41 0.89
C ARG A 42 8.65 -15.27 1.80
N GLU A 43 8.69 -15.06 3.12
CA GLU A 43 7.80 -15.72 4.07
C GLU A 43 6.34 -15.41 3.78
N LEU A 44 5.97 -14.12 3.70
CA LEU A 44 4.60 -13.70 3.38
C LEU A 44 4.13 -14.28 2.03
N PHE A 45 4.99 -14.26 1.01
CA PHE A 45 4.68 -14.83 -0.29
C PHE A 45 4.40 -16.34 -0.22
N ASN A 46 5.21 -17.09 0.53
CA ASN A 46 5.00 -18.52 0.73
C ASN A 46 3.72 -18.80 1.52
N GLU A 47 3.45 -18.03 2.58
CA GLU A 47 2.21 -18.14 3.35
C GLU A 47 0.98 -17.92 2.46
N ILE A 48 0.97 -16.86 1.67
CA ILE A 48 -0.15 -16.58 0.76
C ILE A 48 -0.31 -17.67 -0.28
N ARG A 49 0.79 -18.22 -0.84
CA ARG A 49 0.70 -19.35 -1.78
C ARG A 49 0.10 -20.61 -1.16
N VAL A 50 0.35 -20.86 0.12
CA VAL A 50 -0.24 -21.99 0.85
C VAL A 50 -1.72 -21.74 1.13
N GLU A 51 -2.06 -20.54 1.62
CA GLU A 51 -3.45 -20.18 1.95
C GLU A 51 -4.33 -20.00 0.69
N THR A 52 -3.76 -19.49 -0.40
CA THR A 52 -4.45 -19.15 -1.65
C THR A 52 -3.61 -19.57 -2.87
N PRO A 53 -3.60 -20.86 -3.24
CA PRO A 53 -2.75 -21.39 -4.33
C PRO A 53 -3.02 -20.77 -5.71
N GLY A 54 -4.21 -20.19 -5.92
CA GLY A 54 -4.60 -19.50 -7.15
C GLY A 54 -4.28 -18.00 -7.17
N ALA A 55 -3.64 -17.47 -6.13
CA ALA A 55 -3.29 -16.06 -6.06
C ALA A 55 -2.29 -15.70 -7.18
N ASP A 56 -2.58 -14.60 -7.88
CA ASP A 56 -1.75 -14.08 -8.96
C ASP A 56 -0.66 -13.19 -8.36
N MET A 57 0.45 -13.81 -7.98
CA MET A 57 1.54 -13.12 -7.27
C MET A 57 2.89 -13.38 -7.93
N GLU A 58 3.65 -12.31 -8.07
CA GLU A 58 5.01 -12.32 -8.60
C GLU A 58 5.94 -11.53 -7.69
N SER A 59 7.16 -12.04 -7.54
CA SER A 59 8.24 -11.34 -6.84
C SER A 59 9.12 -10.66 -7.87
N ILE A 60 9.32 -9.35 -7.74
CA ILE A 60 10.14 -8.54 -8.64
C ILE A 60 11.26 -7.88 -7.84
N ASP A 61 12.51 -8.06 -8.26
CA ASP A 61 13.69 -7.52 -7.56
C ASP A 61 13.84 -5.98 -7.72
N CYS A 62 13.18 -5.40 -8.73
CA CYS A 62 13.24 -3.98 -9.05
C CYS A 62 11.94 -3.27 -8.69
N CYS A 63 11.98 -2.45 -7.64
CA CYS A 63 10.83 -1.62 -7.24
C CYS A 63 10.32 -0.68 -8.35
N GLN A 64 11.22 -0.14 -9.18
CA GLN A 64 10.86 0.71 -10.31
C GLN A 64 10.03 -0.07 -11.34
N GLN A 65 10.43 -1.31 -11.66
CA GLN A 65 9.70 -2.16 -12.59
C GLN A 65 8.31 -2.53 -12.04
N ALA A 66 8.25 -2.96 -10.78
CA ALA A 66 6.98 -3.28 -10.13
C ALA A 66 6.00 -2.08 -10.16
N CYS A 67 6.50 -0.87 -9.86
CA CYS A 67 5.67 0.33 -9.89
C CYS A 67 5.22 0.73 -11.29
N TRP A 68 6.06 0.50 -12.31
CA TRP A 68 5.71 0.81 -13.69
C TRP A 68 4.49 0.00 -14.16
N GLU A 69 4.47 -1.30 -13.85
CA GLU A 69 3.37 -2.22 -14.20
C GLU A 69 2.10 -2.02 -13.37
N ALA A 70 2.20 -1.47 -12.15
CA ALA A 70 1.08 -1.41 -11.21
C ALA A 70 0.13 -0.23 -11.45
N ASP A 71 -1.17 -0.45 -11.26
CA ASP A 71 -2.18 0.61 -11.23
C ASP A 71 -2.19 1.34 -9.88
N ILE A 72 -1.95 0.59 -8.80
CA ILE A 72 -1.91 1.06 -7.42
C ILE A 72 -0.58 0.63 -6.79
N ILE A 73 0.07 1.55 -6.08
CA ILE A 73 1.29 1.28 -5.31
C ILE A 73 0.92 1.23 -3.83
N LEU A 74 0.98 0.06 -3.21
CA LEU A 74 0.91 -0.13 -1.78
C LEU A 74 2.30 0.11 -1.18
N PHE A 75 2.42 1.20 -0.43
CA PHE A 75 3.68 1.73 0.09
C PHE A 75 3.75 1.52 1.60
N ALA A 76 4.35 0.40 2.01
CA ALA A 76 4.54 -0.02 3.39
C ALA A 76 6.01 0.15 3.84
N VAL A 77 6.53 1.37 3.68
CA VAL A 77 7.93 1.73 3.94
C VAL A 77 7.99 2.68 5.14
N PRO A 78 8.81 2.40 6.17
CA PRO A 78 9.02 3.31 7.29
C PRO A 78 9.49 4.70 6.85
N CYS A 79 9.09 5.76 7.56
CA CYS A 79 9.38 7.15 7.17
C CYS A 79 10.87 7.41 6.87
N MET A 80 11.76 6.79 7.64
CA MET A 80 13.22 6.93 7.52
C MET A 80 13.80 6.38 6.20
N GLU A 81 13.10 5.44 5.55
CA GLU A 81 13.55 4.75 4.33
C GLU A 81 12.82 5.25 3.07
N GLN A 82 11.80 6.11 3.21
CA GLN A 82 10.95 6.53 2.10
C GLN A 82 11.74 7.28 1.03
N THR A 83 12.63 8.20 1.42
CA THR A 83 13.37 9.07 0.48
C THR A 83 14.14 8.26 -0.56
N GLU A 84 14.82 7.18 -0.14
CA GLU A 84 15.61 6.35 -1.05
C GLU A 84 14.72 5.62 -2.06
N ILE A 85 13.60 5.05 -1.60
CA ILE A 85 12.68 4.31 -2.45
C ILE A 85 11.94 5.26 -3.39
N VAL A 86 11.48 6.40 -2.89
CA VAL A 86 10.80 7.42 -3.70
C VAL A 86 11.71 7.90 -4.83
N TYR A 87 13.00 8.11 -4.58
CA TYR A 87 13.94 8.49 -5.63
C TYR A 87 13.97 7.48 -6.79
N LYS A 88 13.86 6.17 -6.50
CA LYS A 88 13.86 5.10 -7.50
C LYS A 88 12.55 5.02 -8.30
N ILE A 89 11.42 5.37 -7.68
CA ILE A 89 10.09 5.17 -8.28
C ILE A 89 9.43 6.45 -8.78
N LYS A 90 9.99 7.64 -8.48
CA LYS A 90 9.36 8.95 -8.76
C LYS A 90 8.87 9.11 -10.19
N GLU A 91 9.66 8.64 -11.17
CA GLU A 91 9.31 8.77 -12.59
C GLU A 91 8.17 7.83 -13.00
N VAL A 92 8.08 6.66 -12.37
CA VAL A 92 7.09 5.62 -12.70
C VAL A 92 5.84 5.69 -11.83
N ALA A 93 5.89 6.34 -10.67
CA ALA A 93 4.75 6.54 -9.76
C ALA A 93 3.83 7.70 -10.19
N ASN A 94 4.23 8.46 -11.21
CA ASN A 94 3.50 9.62 -11.70
C ASN A 94 2.05 9.27 -12.09
N GLN A 95 1.08 10.07 -11.66
CA GLN A 95 -0.37 9.88 -11.87
C GLN A 95 -0.98 8.59 -11.29
N LYS A 96 -0.20 7.75 -10.60
CA LYS A 96 -0.69 6.54 -9.94
C LYS A 96 -1.23 6.84 -8.54
N ILE A 97 -2.08 5.94 -8.04
CA ILE A 97 -2.54 5.96 -6.66
C ILE A 97 -1.46 5.32 -5.79
N VAL A 98 -1.07 6.00 -4.72
CA VAL A 98 -0.09 5.50 -3.75
C VAL A 98 -0.78 5.35 -2.40
N LEU A 99 -1.03 4.11 -2.00
CA LEU A 99 -1.63 3.76 -0.72
C LEU A 99 -0.53 3.67 0.34
N CYS A 100 -0.38 4.71 1.15
CA CYS A 100 0.58 4.77 2.23
C CYS A 100 0.02 4.04 3.46
N ILE A 101 0.74 3.03 3.92
CA ILE A 101 0.44 2.33 5.18
C ILE A 101 1.58 2.67 6.15
N PRO A 102 1.33 3.53 7.15
CA PRO A 102 2.36 3.90 8.10
C PRO A 102 2.80 2.67 8.90
N SER A 103 4.11 2.55 9.13
CA SER A 103 4.62 1.53 10.04
C SER A 103 4.26 1.91 11.48
N SER A 104 4.26 0.93 12.39
CA SER A 104 4.03 1.17 13.82
C SER A 104 5.03 2.16 14.43
N ILE A 105 6.24 2.27 13.88
CA ILE A 105 7.25 3.27 14.30
C ILE A 105 6.80 4.69 13.95
N ASP A 106 6.12 4.86 12.81
CA ASP A 106 5.65 6.16 12.34
C ASP A 106 4.45 6.67 13.16
N GLN A 107 3.74 5.78 13.87
CA GLN A 107 2.63 6.12 14.76
C GLN A 107 3.09 6.70 16.10
N TYR A 108 4.32 6.41 16.55
CA TYR A 108 4.88 6.94 17.80
C TYR A 108 5.57 8.31 17.65
N MET A 109 5.74 8.81 16.42
CA MET A 109 6.26 10.16 16.16
C MET A 109 5.17 11.24 16.25
N ASP A 110 4.12 10.99 17.05
CA ASP A 110 2.94 11.85 17.28
C ASP A 110 3.28 13.06 18.16
N GLY A 111 4.14 13.92 17.60
CA GLY A 111 4.46 15.25 18.11
C GLY A 111 4.83 16.24 17.01
N SER A 112 5.03 15.76 15.77
CA SER A 112 5.34 16.61 14.62
C SER A 112 4.17 16.62 13.64
N LYS A 113 3.74 17.82 13.22
CA LYS A 113 2.54 18.11 12.43
C LYS A 113 2.46 17.44 11.03
N MET A 114 3.41 16.60 10.65
CA MET A 114 3.51 16.02 9.32
C MET A 114 3.41 14.50 9.38
N ASN A 115 2.29 13.95 8.88
CA ASN A 115 2.12 12.50 8.80
C ASN A 115 2.95 11.91 7.63
N ALA A 116 3.31 10.62 7.70
CA ALA A 116 4.14 9.95 6.69
C ALA A 116 3.58 10.09 5.26
N ALA A 117 2.25 10.12 5.12
CA ALA A 117 1.58 10.34 3.84
C ALA A 117 1.76 11.76 3.28
N GLN A 118 1.77 12.80 4.12
CA GLN A 118 2.04 14.18 3.70
C GLN A 118 3.49 14.35 3.23
N LEU A 119 4.45 13.72 3.93
CA LEU A 119 5.84 13.68 3.49
C LEU A 119 5.94 12.97 2.13
N LEU A 120 5.30 11.81 1.99
CA LEU A 120 5.27 11.07 0.74
C LEU A 120 4.65 11.86 -0.42
N GLN A 121 3.55 12.58 -0.15
CA GLN A 121 2.90 13.46 -1.13
C GLN A 121 3.82 14.60 -1.57
N GLY A 122 4.64 15.14 -0.66
CA GLY A 122 5.66 16.15 -1.00
C GLY A 122 6.76 15.60 -1.91
N HIS A 123 7.15 14.34 -1.75
CA HIS A 123 8.15 13.70 -2.61
C HIS A 123 7.60 13.21 -3.96
N LEU A 124 6.31 12.86 -4.00
CA LEU A 124 5.57 12.40 -5.18
C LEU A 124 4.45 13.38 -5.54
N PRO A 125 4.75 14.62 -5.96
CA PRO A 125 3.76 15.69 -6.11
C PRO A 125 2.70 15.40 -7.18
N ASN A 126 3.01 14.53 -8.14
CA ASN A 126 2.11 14.17 -9.23
C ASN A 126 1.40 12.82 -9.01
N SER A 127 1.64 12.16 -7.88
CA SER A 127 0.92 10.95 -7.46
C SER A 127 -0.25 11.32 -6.56
N LYS A 128 -1.24 10.44 -6.48
CA LYS A 128 -2.40 10.61 -5.60
C LYS A 128 -2.18 9.77 -4.34
N VAL A 129 -1.65 10.39 -3.28
CA VAL A 129 -1.36 9.66 -2.04
C VAL A 129 -2.63 9.52 -1.20
N VAL A 130 -2.91 8.29 -0.78
CA VAL A 130 -3.98 7.95 0.17
C VAL A 130 -3.34 7.35 1.40
N ASN A 131 -3.58 7.96 2.56
CA ASN A 131 -3.14 7.44 3.85
C ASN A 131 -4.14 6.39 4.34
N ALA A 132 -3.66 5.24 4.80
CA ALA A 132 -4.49 4.18 5.37
C ALA A 132 -4.01 3.78 6.77
N CYS A 133 -4.80 4.09 7.78
CA CYS A 133 -4.54 3.74 9.18
C CYS A 133 -5.58 2.74 9.69
N TYR A 134 -5.12 1.69 10.35
CA TYR A 134 -6.03 0.73 10.98
C TYR A 134 -6.61 1.30 12.28
N ALA A 135 -7.91 1.13 12.47
CA ALA A 135 -8.53 1.44 13.76
C ALA A 135 -8.09 0.41 14.82
N GLN A 136 -8.00 0.83 16.09
CA GLN A 136 -7.48 0.02 17.22
C GLN A 136 -8.25 -1.30 17.48
N SER A 137 -9.40 -1.52 16.85
CA SER A 137 -10.14 -2.78 16.92
C SER A 137 -10.95 -3.02 15.65
N GLY A 138 -10.45 -3.91 14.79
CA GLY A 138 -11.25 -4.55 13.74
C GLY A 138 -10.86 -4.21 12.30
N SER A 139 -11.68 -4.69 11.37
CA SER A 139 -11.53 -4.54 9.92
C SER A 139 -11.75 -3.11 9.40
N ASN A 140 -11.75 -2.11 10.28
CA ASN A 140 -11.99 -0.71 9.94
C ASN A 140 -10.67 -0.03 9.56
N ILE A 141 -10.62 0.61 8.39
CA ILE A 141 -9.44 1.32 7.90
C ILE A 141 -9.82 2.79 7.70
N LEU A 142 -9.21 3.66 8.47
CA LEU A 142 -9.31 5.11 8.30
C LEU A 142 -8.50 5.54 7.08
N LEU A 143 -9.17 6.15 6.11
CA LEU A 143 -8.58 6.67 4.90
C LEU A 143 -8.59 8.20 4.90
N ASP A 144 -7.49 8.79 4.46
CA ASP A 144 -7.32 10.25 4.37
C ASP A 144 -6.53 10.58 3.09
N SER A 145 -7.03 11.51 2.28
CA SER A 145 -6.38 11.93 1.03
C SER A 145 -6.85 13.31 0.59
N GLY A 146 -5.95 14.08 -0.04
CA GLY A 146 -6.29 15.30 -0.76
C GLY A 146 -6.88 15.06 -2.16
N ALA A 147 -6.92 13.81 -2.63
CA ALA A 147 -7.41 13.43 -3.96
C ALA A 147 -8.70 12.58 -3.82
N PRO A 148 -9.89 13.18 -4.01
CA PRO A 148 -11.17 12.51 -3.73
C PRO A 148 -11.45 11.31 -4.65
N ASP A 149 -10.97 11.36 -5.89
CA ASP A 149 -11.09 10.27 -6.86
C ASP A 149 -10.22 9.05 -6.49
N ALA A 150 -9.00 9.29 -6.02
CA ALA A 150 -8.14 8.25 -5.48
C ALA A 150 -8.69 7.66 -4.19
N LEU A 151 -9.23 8.51 -3.31
CA LEU A 151 -9.88 8.07 -2.07
C LEU A 151 -11.04 7.12 -2.36
N GLN A 152 -11.94 7.49 -3.28
CA GLN A 152 -13.06 6.62 -3.68
C GLN A 152 -12.58 5.28 -4.25
N THR A 153 -11.56 5.31 -5.13
CA THR A 153 -10.98 4.09 -5.71
C THR A 153 -10.43 3.16 -4.63
N VAL A 154 -9.71 3.72 -3.65
CA VAL A 154 -9.18 2.93 -2.52
C VAL A 154 -10.30 2.45 -1.60
N GLN A 155 -11.34 3.24 -1.34
CA GLN A 155 -12.49 2.78 -0.56
C GLN A 155 -13.15 1.55 -1.20
N ASP A 156 -13.35 1.57 -2.52
CA ASP A 156 -13.95 0.44 -3.23
C ASP A 156 -13.03 -0.78 -3.24
N LEU A 157 -11.71 -0.58 -3.37
CA LEU A 157 -10.71 -1.63 -3.19
C LEU A 157 -10.81 -2.27 -1.80
N ILE A 158 -10.79 -1.46 -0.74
CA ILE A 158 -10.84 -1.90 0.66
C ILE A 158 -12.15 -2.65 0.97
N ARG A 159 -13.29 -2.17 0.45
CA ARG A 159 -14.59 -2.88 0.57
C ARG A 159 -14.55 -4.24 -0.13
N ALA A 160 -13.99 -4.30 -1.34
CA ALA A 160 -13.93 -5.53 -2.12
C ALA A 160 -13.13 -6.64 -1.45
N ILE A 161 -12.12 -6.28 -0.64
CA ILE A 161 -11.31 -7.24 0.14
C ILE A 161 -11.86 -7.51 1.55
N GLY A 162 -13.07 -7.04 1.87
CA GLY A 162 -13.77 -7.37 3.12
C GLY A 162 -13.41 -6.48 4.33
N PHE A 163 -12.78 -5.33 4.09
CA PHE A 163 -12.53 -4.31 5.11
C PHE A 163 -13.54 -3.16 4.98
N PHE A 164 -13.70 -2.38 6.05
CA PHE A 164 -14.63 -1.25 6.11
C PHE A 164 -13.84 0.06 6.08
N PRO A 165 -13.84 0.80 4.96
CA PRO A 165 -13.18 2.08 4.91
C PRO A 165 -14.00 3.14 5.65
N LEU A 166 -13.32 3.94 6.48
CA LEU A 166 -13.86 5.11 7.16
C LEU A 166 -13.13 6.35 6.65
N ASP A 167 -13.86 7.40 6.29
CA ASP A 167 -13.25 8.66 5.87
C ASP A 167 -12.91 9.52 7.09
N LYS A 168 -11.69 10.02 7.18
CA LYS A 168 -11.28 10.92 8.26
C LYS A 168 -12.02 12.27 8.22
N GLN A 169 -12.59 12.67 7.08
CA GLN A 169 -13.39 13.91 6.99
C GLN A 169 -14.78 13.77 7.61
N THR A 170 -15.29 12.55 7.81
CA THR A 170 -16.46 12.30 8.64
C THR A 170 -16.02 12.18 10.09
N GLY A 171 -16.00 13.32 10.79
CA GLY A 171 -15.53 13.43 12.17
C GLY A 171 -16.24 12.47 13.14
N PHE A 172 -15.42 11.87 14.01
CA PHE A 172 -15.82 11.38 15.32
C PHE A 172 -15.07 12.19 16.38
#